data_AF-A0A951TR46-F1
#
_entry.id   AF-A0A951TR46-F1
#
_cell.length_a   1.000
_cell.length_b   1.000
_cell.length_c   1.000
_cell.angle_alpha   90.00
_cell.angle_beta   90.00
_cell.angle_gamma   90.00
#
_symmetry.space_group_name_H-M   'P 1'
#
loop_
_entity.id
_entity.type
_entity.pdbx_description
1 polymer ?
#
loop_
_entity_poly.entity_id
_entity_poly.type
_entity_poly.pdbx_seq_one_letter_code
_entity_poly.pdbx_strand_id
1 'polypeptide(L)'
;MAVIVVEERFDPPIDTAQGSPVADAVSPCLGVYAVEWLSSYIASDGSRCVCVYQAKDAESVRKVYRTAGVPFENVWAASPLHHDQGDAPA
;
A
#
# COMPACT_ATOMS: atom_id res chain seq x y z
N MET A 1 3.27 11.59 -11.16
CA MET A 1 2.97 10.45 -10.27
C MET A 1 3.16 10.90 -8.84
N ALA A 2 2.39 10.38 -7.89
CA ALA A 2 2.46 10.69 -6.46
C ALA A 2 2.60 9.40 -5.63
N VAL A 3 3.33 9.48 -4.52
CA VAL A 3 3.41 8.39 -3.54
C VAL A 3 2.11 8.40 -2.74
N ILE A 4 1.42 7.27 -2.71
CA ILE A 4 0.15 7.11 -2.00
C ILE A 4 0.36 6.10 -0.88
N VAL A 5 -0.06 6.46 0.31
CA VAL A 5 -0.03 5.59 1.49
C VAL A 5 -1.45 5.13 1.79
N VAL A 6 -1.59 3.83 2.04
CA VAL A 6 -2.83 3.20 2.50
C VAL A 6 -2.59 2.62 3.89
N GLU A 7 -3.51 2.88 4.80
CA GLU A 7 -3.53 2.29 6.14
C GLU A 7 -4.65 1.27 6.22
N GLU A 8 -4.32 0.09 6.73
CA GLU A 8 -5.21 -1.05 6.91
C GLU A 8 -5.20 -1.45 8.38
N ARG A 9 -6.36 -1.88 8.88
CA ARG A 9 -6.50 -2.42 10.23
C ARG A 9 -7.14 -3.79 10.20
N PHE A 10 -6.61 -4.67 11.02
CA PHE A 10 -7.06 -6.03 11.18
C PHE A 10 -7.55 -6.25 12.61
N ASP A 11 -8.78 -6.72 12.72
CA ASP A 11 -9.38 -7.16 13.98
C ASP A 11 -10.21 -8.42 13.70
N PRO A 12 -9.69 -9.63 14.02
CA PRO A 12 -8.47 -9.89 14.79
C PRO A 12 -7.18 -9.60 13.99
N PRO A 13 -6.03 -9.39 14.67
CA PRO A 13 -4.72 -9.26 14.01
C PRO A 13 -4.38 -10.47 13.13
N ILE A 14 -3.69 -10.23 12.02
CA ILE A 14 -3.29 -11.29 11.09
C ILE A 14 -1.93 -11.89 11.44
N ASP A 15 -1.70 -13.14 11.05
CA ASP A 15 -0.39 -13.77 11.20
C ASP A 15 0.60 -13.20 10.18
N THR A 16 1.57 -12.44 10.67
CA THR A 16 2.65 -11.84 9.86
C THR A 16 3.46 -12.87 9.06
N ALA A 17 3.49 -14.15 9.47
CA ALA A 17 4.18 -15.21 8.74
C ALA A 17 3.42 -15.70 7.51
N GLN A 18 2.10 -15.45 7.42
CA GLN A 18 1.24 -15.89 6.32
C GLN A 18 1.05 -14.80 5.25
N GLY A 19 1.61 -13.60 5.46
CA GLY A 19 1.45 -12.46 4.54
C GLY A 19 0.13 -11.71 4.74
N SER A 20 -0.09 -10.66 3.93
CA SER A 20 -1.31 -9.85 4.01
C SER A 20 -2.40 -10.41 3.08
N PRO A 21 -3.58 -10.80 3.61
CA PRO A 21 -4.69 -11.24 2.75
C PRO A 21 -5.21 -10.12 1.84
N VAL A 22 -4.94 -8.86 2.20
CA VAL A 22 -5.27 -7.69 1.37
C VAL A 22 -4.36 -7.65 0.15
N ALA A 23 -3.08 -8.00 0.30
CA ALA A 23 -2.10 -8.01 -0.78
C ALA A 23 -2.53 -8.90 -1.96
N ASP A 24 -2.97 -10.11 -1.64
CA ASP A 24 -3.41 -11.09 -2.63
C ASP A 24 -4.67 -10.61 -3.37
N ALA A 25 -5.57 -9.94 -2.66
CA ALA A 25 -6.81 -9.41 -3.24
C ALA A 25 -6.57 -8.18 -4.14
N VAL A 26 -5.67 -7.26 -3.76
CA VAL A 26 -5.45 -6.02 -4.50
C VAL A 26 -4.54 -6.20 -5.71
N SER A 27 -3.57 -7.12 -5.65
CA SER A 27 -2.53 -7.29 -6.69
C SER A 27 -3.10 -7.42 -8.12
N PRO A 28 -4.15 -8.22 -8.39
CA PRO A 28 -4.73 -8.33 -9.72
C PRO A 28 -5.37 -7.03 -10.23
N CYS A 29 -5.80 -6.13 -9.34
CA CYS A 29 -6.49 -4.90 -9.69
C CYS A 29 -5.55 -3.72 -9.96
N LEU A 30 -4.27 -3.79 -9.56
CA LEU A 30 -3.31 -2.68 -9.65
C LEU A 30 -3.14 -2.16 -11.08
N GLY A 31 -2.94 -3.08 -12.03
CA GLY A 31 -2.73 -2.74 -13.44
C GLY A 31 -3.94 -2.05 -14.09
N VAL A 32 -5.16 -2.37 -13.66
CA VAL A 32 -6.40 -1.76 -14.18
C VAL A 32 -6.45 -0.26 -13.92
N TYR A 33 -5.85 0.18 -12.81
CA TYR A 33 -5.89 1.58 -12.37
C TYR A 33 -4.56 2.32 -12.51
N ALA A 34 -3.58 1.72 -13.22
CA ALA A 34 -2.22 2.24 -13.36
C ALA A 34 -1.58 2.59 -12.01
N VAL A 35 -1.73 1.67 -11.06
CA VAL A 35 -1.12 1.74 -9.72
C VAL A 35 0.03 0.75 -9.65
N GLU A 36 1.15 1.17 -9.09
CA GLU A 36 2.32 0.33 -8.86
C GLU A 36 2.58 0.19 -7.36
N TRP A 37 2.92 -1.01 -6.91
CA TRP A 37 3.26 -1.30 -5.52
C TRP A 37 4.74 -1.00 -5.28
N LEU A 38 5.04 -0.10 -4.34
CA LEU A 38 6.41 0.23 -3.94
C LEU A 38 6.90 -0.60 -2.76
N SER A 39 6.14 -0.60 -1.65
CA SER A 39 6.50 -1.35 -0.45
C SER A 39 5.29 -1.54 0.48
N SER A 40 5.43 -2.43 1.47
CA SER A 40 4.47 -2.56 2.57
C SER A 40 5.14 -2.89 3.88
N TYR A 41 4.52 -2.45 4.96
CA TYR A 41 4.98 -2.62 6.32
C TYR A 41 3.82 -3.09 7.18
N ILE A 42 4.01 -4.18 7.90
CA ILE A 42 3.03 -4.68 8.86
C ILE A 42 3.51 -4.40 10.28
N ALA A 43 2.60 -4.02 11.17
CA ALA A 43 2.88 -3.92 12.59
C ALA A 43 3.33 -5.28 13.11
N SER A 44 4.30 -5.32 14.02
CA SER A 44 4.84 -6.59 14.55
C SER A 44 3.81 -7.44 15.28
N ASP A 45 2.69 -6.84 15.70
CA ASP A 45 1.55 -7.52 16.32
C ASP A 45 0.47 -7.94 15.31
N GLY A 46 0.67 -7.67 14.00
CA GLY A 46 -0.27 -8.01 12.93
C GLY A 46 -1.54 -7.16 12.89
N SER A 47 -1.67 -6.14 13.74
CA SER A 47 -2.93 -5.39 13.90
C SER A 47 -3.17 -4.36 12.79
N ARG A 48 -2.11 -3.94 12.09
CA ARG A 48 -2.15 -2.90 11.07
C ARG A 48 -1.14 -3.16 9.96
N CYS A 49 -1.47 -2.70 8.77
CA CYS A 49 -0.55 -2.69 7.64
C CYS A 49 -0.57 -1.32 6.96
N VAL A 50 0.58 -0.91 6.46
CA VAL A 50 0.76 0.29 5.65
C VAL A 50 1.31 -0.15 4.30
N CYS A 51 0.57 0.14 3.23
CA CYS A 51 0.97 -0.13 1.87
C CYS A 51 1.32 1.19 1.16
N VAL A 52 2.43 1.19 0.42
CA VAL A 52 2.93 2.36 -0.31
C VAL A 52 2.88 2.06 -1.80
N TYR A 53 2.21 2.95 -2.53
CA TYR A 53 1.98 2.83 -3.96
C TYR A 53 2.48 4.05 -4.71
N GLN A 54 2.81 3.87 -5.98
CA GLN A 54 2.95 4.93 -6.96
C GLN A 54 1.67 4.97 -7.80
N ALA A 55 1.01 6.12 -7.85
CA ALA A 55 -0.20 6.30 -8.65
C ALA A 55 -0.32 7.73 -9.17
N LYS A 56 -1.35 8.01 -9.99
CA LYS A 56 -1.70 9.38 -10.38
C LYS A 56 -2.19 10.19 -9.18
N ASP A 57 -3.06 9.60 -8.36
CA ASP A 57 -3.70 10.22 -7.21
C ASP A 57 -4.22 9.14 -6.22
N ALA A 58 -4.68 9.60 -5.06
CA ALA A 58 -5.22 8.72 -4.02
C ALA A 58 -6.56 8.05 -4.42
N GLU A 59 -7.33 8.63 -5.34
CA GLU A 59 -8.60 8.02 -5.79
C GLU A 59 -8.36 6.78 -6.65
N SER A 60 -7.30 6.76 -7.47
CA SER A 60 -6.90 5.54 -8.20
C SER A 60 -6.66 4.37 -7.25
N VAL A 61 -5.95 4.59 -6.14
CA VAL A 61 -5.69 3.53 -5.15
C VAL A 61 -6.96 3.13 -4.40
N ARG A 62 -7.82 4.09 -4.03
CA ARG A 62 -9.14 3.77 -3.44
C ARG A 62 -10.02 2.93 -4.37
N LYS A 63 -9.89 3.08 -5.69
CA LYS A 63 -10.63 2.25 -6.65
C LYS A 63 -10.09 0.81 -6.70
N VAL A 64 -8.77 0.61 -6.62
CA VAL A 64 -8.16 -0.72 -6.49
C VAL A 64 -8.78 -1.47 -5.31
N TYR A 65 -8.75 -0.87 -4.11
CA TYR A 65 -9.27 -1.48 -2.88
C TYR A 65 -10.77 -1.78 -2.97
N ARG A 66 -11.56 -0.82 -3.49
CA ARG A 66 -13.00 -1.00 -3.70
C ARG A 66 -13.31 -2.12 -4.71
N THR A 67 -12.54 -2.24 -5.79
CA THR A 67 -12.70 -3.32 -6.78
C THR A 67 -12.30 -4.67 -6.21
N ALA A 68 -11.25 -4.72 -5.39
CA ALA A 68 -10.82 -5.92 -4.68
C ALA A 68 -11.76 -6.32 -3.53
N GLY A 69 -12.69 -5.45 -3.13
CA GLY A 69 -13.65 -5.70 -2.07
C GLY A 69 -13.04 -5.72 -0.66
N VAL A 70 -11.89 -5.08 -0.49
CA VAL A 70 -11.14 -5.05 0.77
C VAL A 70 -11.21 -3.67 1.44
N PRO A 71 -11.41 -3.59 2.76
CA PRO A 71 -11.50 -2.33 3.47
C PRO A 71 -10.11 -1.68 3.66
N PHE A 72 -10.11 -0.37 3.86
CA PHE A 72 -8.95 0.42 4.32
C PHE A 72 -9.41 1.42 5.37
N GLU A 73 -8.53 1.85 6.27
CA GLU A 73 -8.80 2.94 7.21
C GLU A 73 -8.58 4.30 6.53
N ASN A 74 -7.40 4.52 5.95
CA ASN A 74 -7.04 5.79 5.32
C ASN A 74 -6.31 5.58 3.98
N VAL A 75 -6.43 6.56 3.09
CA VAL A 75 -5.62 6.68 1.87
C VAL A 75 -5.25 8.13 1.66
N TRP A 76 -3.97 8.44 1.51
CA TRP A 76 -3.49 9.81 1.39
C TRP A 76 -2.20 9.92 0.55
N ALA A 77 -1.96 11.09 -0.04
CA ALA A 77 -0.74 11.36 -0.80
C ALA A 77 0.39 11.77 0.14
N ALA A 78 1.53 11.11 0.03
CA ALA A 78 2.71 11.35 0.84
C ALA A 78 3.82 12.05 0.05
N SER A 79 4.70 12.74 0.76
CA SER A 79 5.98 13.21 0.23
C SER A 79 7.11 12.63 1.07
N PRO A 80 8.12 11.98 0.46
CA PRO A 80 9.25 11.46 1.20
C PRO A 80 10.03 12.64 1.81
N LEU A 81 10.30 12.58 3.11
CA LEU A 81 11.12 13.59 3.78
C LEU A 81 12.62 13.33 3.54
N HIS A 82 13.00 12.05 3.44
CA HIS A 82 14.34 11.66 3.00
C HIS A 82 14.30 11.41 1.50
N HIS A 83 14.89 12.32 0.74
CA HIS A 83 15.27 12.10 -0.65
C HIS A 83 16.60 11.37 -0.61
N ASP A 84 16.60 10.07 -0.89
CA ASP A 84 17.87 9.36 -1.09
C ASP A 84 18.57 9.99 -2.30
N GLN A 85 19.76 10.54 -2.08
CA GLN A 85 20.57 11.09 -3.16
C GLN A 85 21.19 9.90 -3.87
N GLY A 86 20.58 9.54 -4.99
CA GLY A 86 20.85 8.29 -5.70
C GLY A 86 22.32 7.96 -5.90
N ASP A 87 22.58 6.65 -5.87
CA ASP A 87 23.55 5.96 -6.71
C ASP A 87 24.91 6.69 -6.84
N ALA A 88 25.76 6.57 -5.82
CA ALA A 88 27.17 6.90 -5.96
C ALA A 88 27.83 5.82 -6.85
N PRO A 89 28.33 6.14 -8.05
CA PRO A 89 29.14 5.19 -8.79
C PRO A 89 30.48 5.00 -8.07
N ALA A 90 30.89 3.74 -7.93
CA ALA A 90 32.26 3.37 -7.56
C ALA A 90 33.25 3.74 -8.66
#